data_AF-A0AAD3W7L4-F1
#
_entry.id   AF-A0AAD3W7L4-F1
#
_cell.length_a   1.000
_cell.length_b   1.000
_cell.length_c   1.000
_cell.angle_alpha   90.00
_cell.angle_beta   90.00
_cell.angle_gamma   90.00
#
_symmetry.space_group_name_H-M   'P 1'
#
loop_
_entity.id
_entity.type
_entity.pdbx_description
1 polymer ?
#
loop_
_entity_poly.entity_id
_entity_poly.type
_entity_poly.pdbx_seq_one_letter_code
_entity_poly.pdbx_strand_id
1 'polypeptide(L)' 'QAATMIMRSLGEVETSLELTFEDAESIPEWAQAAILGAVEKGIITGFEDNTFKPDLSATRAQAAKMLSKLTVVRFED' A
#
# COMPACT_ATOMS: atom_id res chain seq x y z
N GLN A 1 26.62 -8.55 14.36
CA GLN A 1 26.18 -7.70 15.49
C GLN A 1 26.68 -6.27 15.37
N ALA A 2 27.98 -6.00 15.12
CA ALA A 2 28.49 -4.64 14.89
C ALA A 2 27.89 -3.94 13.64
N ALA A 3 27.74 -4.67 12.52
CA ALA A 3 27.09 -4.15 11.31
C ALA A 3 25.62 -3.72 11.55
N THR A 4 24.92 -4.43 12.43
CA THR A 4 23.52 -4.16 12.79
C THR A 4 23.38 -2.86 13.61
N MET A 5 24.37 -2.57 14.47
CA MET A 5 24.39 -1.34 15.27
C MET A 5 24.63 -0.09 14.40
N ILE A 6 25.45 -0.21 13.36
CA ILE A 6 25.76 0.89 12.44
C ILE A 6 24.55 1.24 11.57
N MET A 7 23.83 0.24 11.04
CA MET A 7 22.60 0.47 10.29
C MET A 7 21.53 1.20 11.12
N ARG A 8 21.40 0.86 12.42
CA ARG A 8 20.44 1.54 13.32
C ARG A 8 20.87 2.95 13.73
N SER A 9 22.17 3.25 13.71
CA SER A 9 22.73 4.57 14.04
C SER A 9 22.66 5.58 12.89
N LEU A 10 22.50 5.11 11.65
CA LEU A 10 22.46 5.96 10.45
C LEU A 10 21.05 6.46 10.10
N GLY A 11 20.05 6.22 10.95
CA GLY A 11 18.70 6.78 10.79
C GLY A 11 17.87 6.17 9.68
N GLU A 12 18.38 5.16 8.96
CA GLU A 12 17.63 4.45 7.93
C GLU A 12 17.62 2.94 8.21
N VAL A 13 16.79 2.55 9.17
CA VAL A 13 16.05 1.29 9.06
C VAL A 13 14.60 1.57 9.42
N GLU A 14 14.00 2.52 8.72
CA GLU A 14 12.55 2.50 8.57
C GLU A 14 12.25 1.61 7.38
N THR A 15 12.19 0.31 7.63
CA THR A 15 11.22 -0.51 6.89
C THR A 15 9.83 -0.21 7.46
N SER A 16 9.47 1.07 7.58
CA SER A 16 8.08 1.45 7.77
C SER A 16 7.50 1.52 6.38
N LEU A 17 6.96 0.38 5.95
CA LEU A 17 6.07 0.26 4.81
C LEU A 17 4.78 1.01 5.17
N GLU A 18 4.86 2.34 5.30
CA GLU A 18 3.80 3.20 5.81
C GLU A 18 2.95 3.75 4.67
N LEU A 19 1.65 3.53 4.79
CA LEU A 19 0.67 4.19 3.95
C LEU A 19 0.62 5.67 4.34
N THR A 20 0.84 6.56 3.38
CA THR A 20 0.85 8.02 3.62
C THR A 20 -0.55 8.64 3.61
N PHE A 21 -1.60 7.83 3.77
CA PHE A 21 -2.99 8.30 3.79
C PHE A 21 -3.32 8.91 5.16
N GLU A 22 -4.12 9.99 5.18
CA GLU A 22 -4.54 10.64 6.43
C GLU A 22 -5.38 9.71 7.32
N ASP A 23 -6.01 8.69 6.74
CA ASP A 23 -6.81 7.68 7.42
C ASP A 23 -6.14 6.31 7.47
N ALA A 24 -4.80 6.25 7.37
CA ALA A 24 -4.04 5.00 7.43
C ALA A 24 -4.31 4.20 8.72
N GLU A 25 -4.56 4.88 9.85
CA GLU A 25 -4.91 4.24 11.13
C GLU A 25 -6.24 3.48 11.08
N SER A 26 -7.17 3.89 10.19
CA SER A 26 -8.45 3.22 9.99
C SER A 26 -8.34 1.99 9.10
N ILE A 27 -7.18 1.75 8.47
CA ILE A 27 -6.94 0.62 7.58
C ILE A 27 -6.58 -0.60 8.43
N PRO A 28 -7.34 -1.71 8.33
CA PRO A 28 -7.00 -2.94 9.03
C PRO A 28 -5.58 -3.41 8.71
N GLU A 29 -4.84 -3.85 9.72
CA GLU A 29 -3.43 -4.26 9.59
C GLU A 29 -3.21 -5.30 8.48
N TRP A 30 -4.13 -6.26 8.33
CA TRP A 30 -4.07 -7.28 7.27
C TRP A 30 -4.12 -6.71 5.85
N ALA A 31 -4.73 -5.54 5.67
CA ALA A 31 -4.92 -4.89 4.37
C ALA A 31 -3.76 -3.95 4.02
N GLN A 32 -2.99 -3.48 5.02
CA GLN A 32 -1.98 -2.44 4.81
C GLN A 32 -0.91 -2.85 3.79
N ALA A 33 -0.36 -4.06 3.92
CA ALA A 33 0.65 -4.57 3.00
C ALA A 33 0.13 -4.70 1.55
N ALA A 34 -1.12 -5.14 1.39
CA ALA A 34 -1.74 -5.29 0.07
C ALA A 34 -2.03 -3.92 -0.57
N ILE A 35 -2.54 -2.96 0.22
CA ILE A 35 -2.82 -1.60 -0.24
C ILE A 35 -1.52 -0.92 -0.63
N LEU A 36 -0.47 -1.06 0.17
CA LEU A 36 0.82 -0.45 -0.13
C LEU A 36 1.39 -0.96 -1.45
N GLY A 37 1.44 -2.28 -1.64
CA GLY A 37 1.90 -2.85 -2.91
C GLY A 37 1.05 -2.39 -4.10
N ALA A 38 -0.25 -2.15 -3.88
CA ALA A 38 -1.12 -1.58 -4.90
C ALA A 38 -0.87 -0.08 -5.14
N VAL A 39 -0.51 0.70 -4.12
CA VAL A 39 -0.12 2.12 -4.25
C VAL A 39 1.20 2.26 -4.99
N GLU A 40 2.22 1.48 -4.62
CA GLU A 40 3.53 1.46 -5.29
C GLU A 40 3.41 1.12 -6.78
N LYS A 41 2.49 0.21 -7.13
CA LYS A 41 2.21 -0.18 -8.51
C LYS A 41 1.28 0.80 -9.25
N GLY A 42 0.87 1.91 -8.62
CA GLY A 42 -0.08 2.88 -9.19
C GLY A 42 -1.48 2.30 -9.45
N ILE A 43 -1.81 1.18 -8.80
CA ILE A 43 -3.12 0.54 -8.89
C ILE A 43 -4.13 1.36 -8.09
N ILE A 44 -3.74 1.78 -6.89
CA ILE A 44 -4.48 2.63 -5.95
C ILE A 44 -3.76 3.97 -5.81
N THR A 45 -4.51 5.06 -5.80
CA THR A 45 -3.98 6.42 -5.61
C THR A 45 -4.66 7.16 -4.47
N GLY A 46 -5.65 6.55 -3.82
CA GLY A 46 -6.50 7.23 -2.84
C GLY A 46 -7.40 8.29 -3.48
N PHE A 47 -7.93 9.17 -2.63
CA PHE A 47 -8.79 10.29 -2.97
C PHE A 47 -8.01 11.62 -2.97
N GLU A 48 -8.62 12.69 -3.51
CA GLU A 48 -7.99 14.01 -3.60
C GLU A 48 -7.67 14.65 -2.22
N ASP A 49 -8.36 14.19 -1.18
CA ASP A 49 -8.15 14.57 0.23
C ASP A 49 -7.06 13.73 0.91
N ASN A 50 -6.24 12.99 0.15
CA ASN A 50 -5.18 12.13 0.65
C ASN A 50 -5.67 11.01 1.59
N THR A 51 -6.89 10.51 1.39
CA THR A 51 -7.45 9.38 2.15
C THR A 51 -7.58 8.11 1.29
N PHE A 52 -7.69 6.96 1.95
CA PHE A 52 -8.00 5.66 1.36
C PHE A 52 -9.49 5.31 1.45
N LYS A 53 -10.16 5.73 2.53
CA LYS A 53 -11.56 5.47 2.91
C LYS A 53 -11.89 3.97 3.04
N PRO A 54 -11.29 3.25 4.00
CA PRO A 54 -11.44 1.79 4.13
C PRO A 54 -12.89 1.34 4.37
N ASP A 55 -13.71 2.17 5.02
CA ASP A 55 -15.12 1.88 5.29
C ASP A 55 -16.05 2.16 4.09
N LEU A 56 -15.54 2.82 3.04
CA LEU A 56 -16.32 3.06 1.85
C LEU A 56 -16.44 1.76 1.06
N SER A 57 -17.66 1.26 0.93
CA SER A 57 -17.92 0.08 0.10
C SER A 57 -17.45 0.33 -1.32
N ALA A 58 -16.48 -0.46 -1.78
CA ALA A 58 -16.02 -0.40 -3.16
C ALA A 58 -17.18 -0.73 -4.11
N THR A 59 -17.43 0.17 -5.06
CA THR A 59 -18.39 -0.09 -6.11
C THR A 59 -17.88 -1.23 -7.01
N ARG A 60 -18.79 -1.96 -7.66
CA ARG A 60 -18.42 -3.01 -8.63
C ARG A 60 -17.48 -2.49 -9.73
N ALA A 61 -17.66 -1.23 -10.13
CA ALA A 61 -16.78 -0.56 -11.09
C ALA A 61 -15.36 -0.32 -10.54
N GLN A 62 -15.22 0.07 -9.28
CA GLN A 62 -13.91 0.22 -8.62
C GLN A 62 -13.22 -1.14 -8.47
N ALA A 63 -13.95 -2.18 -8.05
CA ALA A 63 -13.42 -3.53 -7.96
C ALA A 63 -12.97 -4.07 -9.34
N ALA A 64 -13.77 -3.86 -10.39
CA ALA A 64 -13.41 -4.24 -11.75
C ALA A 64 -12.18 -3.47 -12.26
N LYS A 65 -12.03 -2.19 -11.92
CA LYS A 65 -10.84 -1.39 -12.25
C LYS A 65 -9.59 -1.89 -11.54
N MET A 66 -9.69 -2.27 -10.26
CA MET A 66 -8.58 -2.87 -9.51
C MET A 66 -8.17 -4.22 -10.12
N LEU A 67 -9.14 -5.09 -10.42
CA LEU A 67 -8.90 -6.38 -11.08
C LEU A 67 -8.29 -6.20 -12.48
N SER A 68 -8.80 -5.28 -13.28
CA SER A 68 -8.26 -4.98 -14.61
C SER A 68 -6.81 -4.50 -14.58
N LYS A 69 -6.38 -3.81 -13.52
CA LYS A 69 -4.99 -3.41 -13.33
C LYS A 69 -4.11 -4.56 -12.82
N LEU A 70 -4.68 -5.53 -12.10
CA LEU A 70 -3.99 -6.72 -11.60
C LEU A 70 -3.68 -7.73 -12.72
N THR A 71 -4.53 -7.85 -13.74
CA THR A 71 -4.35 -8.83 -14.84
C THR A 71 -3.18 -8.53 -15.78
N VAL A 72 -2.45 -7.42 -15.59
CA VAL A 72 -1.19 -7.13 -16.33
C VAL A 72 0.03 -7.78 -15.64
N VAL A 73 -0.17 -8.58 -14.59
CA VAL A 73 0.88 -9.51 -14.13
C VAL A 73 0.99 -10.62 -15.16
N ARG A 74 2.03 -10.54 -16.01
CA ARG A 74 2.45 -11.59 -16.95
C ARG A 74 2.40 -12.94 -16.24
N PHE A 75 1.55 -13.83 -16.72
CA PHE A 75 1.79 -15.26 -16.54
C PHE A 75 3.05 -15.56 -17.34
N GLU A 76 4.16 -15.85 -16.67
CA GLU A 76 5.29 -16.49 -17.32
C GLU A 76 4.89 -17.97 -17.45
N ASP A 77 4.76 -18.45 -18.69
CA ASP A 77 4.61 -19.88 -19.03
C ASP A 77 5.84 -20.70 -18.62
#